data_AF-A0A7K0GPK4-F1
#
_entry.id   AF-A0A7K0GPK4-F1
#
_cell.length_a   1.000
_cell.length_b   1.000
_cell.length_c   1.000
_cell.angle_alpha   90.00
_cell.angle_beta   90.00
_cell.angle_gamma   90.00
#
_symmetry.space_group_name_H-M   'P 1'
#
loop_
_entity.id
_entity.type
_entity.pdbx_description
1 polymer ?
#
loop_
_entity_poly.entity_id
_entity_poly.type
_entity_poly.pdbx_seq_one_letter_code
_entity_poly.pdbx_strand_id
1 'polypeptide(L)' 'MIVIYGIKECLNPIKLPLSNVLQQCLNSEMGLPDDKRAHRFVPLE' A
#
# COMPACT_ATOMS: atom_id res chain seq x y z
N MET A 1 -7.65 3.59 6.57
CA MET A 1 -7.38 4.13 5.22
C MET A 1 -6.02 4.82 5.25
N ILE A 2 -5.00 4.14 4.74
CA ILE A 2 -3.60 4.58 4.64
C ILE A 2 -3.47 5.29 3.29
N VAL A 3 -2.94 6.51 3.27
CA VAL A 3 -2.68 7.24 2.02
C VAL A 3 -1.17 7.39 1.85
N ILE A 4 -0.67 6.99 0.69
CA ILE A 4 0.75 6.91 0.39
C ILE A 4 1.02 7.93 -0.70
N TYR A 5 1.77 8.95 -0.35
CA TYR A 5 2.20 10.00 -1.26
C TYR A 5 3.64 9.73 -1.69
N GLY A 6 3.95 9.97 -2.96
CA GLY A 6 5.32 9.90 -3.43
C GLY A 6 5.47 10.24 -4.91
N ILE A 7 6.71 10.48 -5.32
CA ILE A 7 7.08 10.87 -6.69
C ILE A 7 6.69 9.74 -7.65
N LYS A 8 5.93 10.06 -8.70
CA LYS A 8 5.40 9.08 -9.65
C LYS A 8 6.47 8.11 -10.20
N GLU A 9 7.65 8.62 -10.53
CA GLU A 9 8.76 7.83 -11.09
C GLU A 9 9.31 6.79 -10.10
N CYS A 10 9.32 7.11 -8.81
CA CYS A 10 9.74 6.20 -7.75
C CYS A 10 8.59 5.30 -7.28
N LEU A 11 7.35 5.81 -7.29
CA LEU A 11 6.18 5.14 -6.74
C LEU A 11 5.63 4.07 -7.67
N ASN A 12 5.63 4.30 -9.00
CA ASN A 12 5.17 3.33 -9.98
C ASN A 12 5.91 1.98 -9.95
N PRO A 13 7.26 1.93 -9.94
CA PRO A 13 7.97 0.65 -9.95
C PRO A 13 7.78 -0.15 -8.66
N ILE A 14 7.56 0.53 -7.52
CA ILE A 14 7.41 -0.13 -6.21
C ILE A 14 5.95 -0.30 -5.76
N LYS A 15 4.97 0.16 -6.55
CA LYS A 15 3.56 0.20 -6.14
C LYS A 15 3.02 -1.17 -5.74
N LEU A 16 3.36 -2.20 -6.51
CA LEU A 16 2.94 -3.58 -6.29
C LEU A 16 3.61 -4.22 -5.05
N PRO A 17 4.96 -4.21 -4.91
CA PRO A 17 5.59 -4.76 -3.71
C PRO A 17 5.22 -3.98 -2.45
N LEU A 18 5.08 -2.65 -2.51
CA LEU A 18 4.67 -1.83 -1.37
C LEU A 18 3.24 -2.16 -0.91
N SER A 19 2.32 -2.37 -1.87
CA SER A 19 0.95 -2.81 -1.60
C SER A 19 0.91 -4.18 -0.90
N ASN A 20 1.72 -5.13 -1.38
CA ASN A 20 1.82 -6.47 -0.79
C ASN A 20 2.38 -6.44 0.63
N VAL A 21 3.45 -5.68 0.88
CA VAL A 21 4.05 -5.56 2.23
C VAL A 21 3.07 -4.94 3.21
N LEU A 22 2.36 -3.86 2.81
CA LEU A 22 1.36 -3.23 3.66
C LEU A 22 0.21 -4.18 4.00
N GLN A 23 -0.26 -4.95 3.01
CA GLN A 23 -1.29 -5.95 3.25
C GLN A 23 -0.79 -7.07 4.16
N GLN A 24 0.45 -7.54 3.96
CA GLN A 24 1.05 -8.58 4.77
C GLN A 24 1.24 -8.13 6.22
N CYS A 25 1.69 -6.90 6.47
CA CYS A 25 1.79 -6.34 7.82
C CYS A 25 0.41 -6.25 8.49
N LEU A 26 -0.62 -5.80 7.77
CA LEU A 26 -1.99 -5.72 8.31
C LEU A 26 -2.54 -7.11 8.65
N ASN A 27 -2.30 -8.10 7.80
CA ASN A 27 -2.74 -9.48 8.03
C ASN A 27 -1.96 -10.14 9.19
N SER A 28 -0.64 -9.92 9.24
CA SER A 28 0.25 -10.51 10.25
C SER A 28 -0.01 -9.97 11.65
N GLU A 29 -0.09 -8.65 11.80
CA GLU A 29 -0.20 -8.01 13.11
C GLU A 29 -1.64 -7.97 13.63
N MET A 30 -2.63 -7.97 12.75
CA MET A 30 -4.03 -7.68 13.12
C MET A 30 -5.01 -8.83 12.84
N GLY A 31 -4.59 -9.89 12.11
CA GLY A 31 -5.43 -11.06 11.84
C GLY A 31 -6.72 -10.76 11.07
N LEU A 32 -6.82 -9.57 10.46
CA LEU A 32 -8.02 -9.10 9.76
C LEU A 32 -8.08 -9.72 8.36
N PRO A 33 -9.22 -10.31 7.94
CA PRO A 33 -9.38 -10.82 6.58
C PRO A 33 -9.34 -9.69 5.54
N ASP A 34 -8.79 -10.02 4.36
CA ASP A 34 -8.33 -9.15 3.26
C ASP A 34 -9.43 -8.38 2.51
N ASP A 35 -10.52 -8.00 3.16
CA ASP A 35 -11.73 -7.59 2.43
C ASP A 35 -11.59 -6.22 1.75
N LYS A 36 -10.69 -5.34 2.25
CA LYS A 36 -10.46 -4.02 1.65
C LYS A 36 -9.00 -3.64 1.77
N ARG A 37 -8.27 -3.62 0.65
CA ARG A 37 -6.97 -2.93 0.54
C ARG A 37 -7.15 -1.51 1.05
N ALA A 38 -6.75 -1.29 2.29
CA ALA A 38 -6.99 -0.03 2.98
C ALA A 38 -5.92 1.01 2.62
N HIS A 39 -5.16 0.84 1.54
CA HIS A 39 -4.11 1.74 1.10
C HIS A 39 -4.45 2.42 -0.24
N ARG A 40 -4.24 3.73 -0.33
CA ARG A 40 -4.40 4.51 -1.55
C ARG A 40 -3.07 5.15 -1.93
N PHE A 41 -2.64 4.93 -3.16
CA PHE A 41 -1.44 5.56 -3.71
C PHE A 41 -1.83 6.86 -4.42
N VAL A 42 -1.20 7.96 -4.02
CA VAL A 42 -1.34 9.28 -4.65
C VAL A 42 0.02 9.65 -5.23
N PRO A 43 0.26 9.38 -6.53
CA PRO A 43 1.47 9.84 -7.19
C PRO A 43 1.45 11.36 -7.25
N LEU A 44 2.53 11.98 -6.79
CA LEU A 44 2.81 13.40 -6.97
C LEU A 44 3.67 13.55 -8.24
N GLU A 45 3.41 14.60 -9.02
CA GLU A 45 4.20 14.98 -10.20
C GLU A 45 5.56 15.53 -9.81
#